data_AF-A0AAD7UQB4-F1
#
_entry.id   AF-A0AAD7UQB4-F1
#
_cell.length_a   1.000
_cell.length_b   1.000
_cell.length_c   1.000
_cell.angle_alpha   90.00
_cell.angle_beta   90.00
_cell.angle_gamma   90.00
#
_symmetry.space_group_name_H-M   'P 1'
#
loop_
_entity.id
_entity.type
_entity.pdbx_description
1 polymer ?
#
loop_
_entity_poly.entity_id
_entity_poly.type
_entity_poly.pdbx_seq_one_letter_code
_entity_poly.pdbx_strand_id
1 'polypeptide(L)'
;MTKQRTRRDAEEALKTLERRLREFEAKKSGICPKREALYLEALDNLLSQIEGESPETACLLRCVRNERRMTLACHLELHRAGLALSVEEASRADSAVRALQTEHDELVQDINRKKLRIASLSHEIASLEAAATQAKAIEDRLHQKQLDALQTTRRFLASKQSRATVLGRF
;
A
#
# COMPACT_ATOMS: atom_id res chain seq x y z
N MET A 1 -12.77 6.01 -71.53
CA MET A 1 -14.06 6.75 -71.57
C MET A 1 -14.33 7.29 -70.18
N THR A 2 -14.03 8.57 -69.95
CA THR A 2 -14.29 9.26 -68.67
C THR A 2 -15.80 9.48 -68.54
N LYS A 3 -16.46 8.63 -67.77
CA LYS A 3 -17.88 8.77 -67.45
C LYS A 3 -18.04 10.07 -66.65
N GLN A 4 -18.62 11.11 -67.25
CA GLN A 4 -19.00 12.32 -66.53
C GLN A 4 -19.91 11.94 -65.37
N ARG A 5 -19.46 12.20 -64.14
CA ARG A 5 -20.27 11.94 -62.95
C ARG A 5 -21.29 13.05 -62.77
N THR A 6 -22.52 12.64 -62.50
CA THR A 6 -23.62 13.56 -62.28
C THR A 6 -23.90 13.69 -60.79
N ARG A 7 -24.54 14.80 -60.40
CA ARG A 7 -25.04 15.02 -59.03
C ARG A 7 -25.79 13.80 -58.45
N ARG A 8 -26.51 13.07 -59.31
CA ARG A 8 -27.24 11.85 -58.93
C ARG A 8 -26.32 10.74 -58.41
N ASP A 9 -25.13 10.58 -58.98
CA ASP A 9 -24.17 9.56 -58.53
C ASP A 9 -23.66 9.87 -57.12
N ALA A 10 -23.47 11.16 -56.80
CA ALA A 10 -23.08 11.60 -55.46
C ALA A 10 -24.22 11.40 -54.44
N GLU A 11 -25.47 11.70 -54.83
CA GLU A 11 -26.65 11.46 -53.99
C GLU A 11 -26.84 9.96 -53.68
N GLU A 12 -26.61 9.08 -54.67
CA GLU A 12 -26.71 7.64 -54.48
C GLU A 12 -25.59 7.08 -53.59
N ALA A 13 -24.37 7.59 -53.74
CA ALA A 13 -23.25 7.24 -52.86
C ALA A 13 -23.54 7.64 -51.40
N LEU A 14 -24.12 8.82 -51.18
CA LEU A 14 -24.52 9.27 -49.84
C LEU A 14 -25.61 8.36 -49.25
N LYS A 15 -26.67 8.05 -50.00
CA LYS A 15 -27.73 7.13 -49.55
C LYS A 15 -27.18 5.75 -49.20
N THR A 16 -26.22 5.26 -49.98
CA THR A 16 -25.56 3.97 -49.72
C THR A 16 -24.75 4.02 -48.42
N LEU A 17 -23.98 5.09 -48.19
CA LEU A 17 -23.24 5.27 -46.94
C LEU A 17 -24.18 5.35 -45.73
N GLU A 18 -25.25 6.13 -45.82
CA GLU A 18 -26.25 6.23 -44.75
C GLU A 18 -26.93 4.90 -44.46
N ARG A 19 -27.27 4.13 -45.49
CA ARG A 19 -27.84 2.79 -45.34
C ARG A 19 -26.84 1.88 -44.61
N ARG A 20 -25.57 1.85 -45.03
CA ARG A 20 -24.54 1.06 -44.35
C ARG A 20 -24.33 1.50 -42.90
N LEU A 21 -24.32 2.81 -42.62
CA LEU A 21 -24.21 3.32 -41.24
C LEU A 21 -25.36 2.85 -40.35
N ARG A 22 -26.59 2.76 -40.91
CA ARG A 22 -27.76 2.19 -40.21
C ARG A 22 -27.63 0.68 -40.04
N GLU A 23 -27.27 -0.05 -41.09
CA GLU A 23 -27.10 -1.52 -41.07
C GLU A 23 -26.06 -1.96 -40.04
N PHE A 24 -24.93 -1.24 -39.94
CA PHE A 24 -23.87 -1.54 -38.98
C PHE A 24 -24.10 -0.94 -37.58
N GLU A 25 -25.23 -0.25 -37.38
CA GLU A 25 -25.59 0.43 -36.13
C GLU A 25 -24.46 1.34 -35.60
N ALA A 26 -23.89 2.14 -36.50
CA ALA A 26 -22.81 3.04 -36.15
C ALA A 26 -23.31 4.15 -35.20
N LYS A 27 -22.55 4.43 -34.14
CA LYS A 27 -22.90 5.50 -33.19
C LYS A 27 -22.87 6.86 -33.90
N LYS A 28 -23.87 7.70 -33.63
CA LYS A 28 -23.96 9.08 -34.17
C LYS A 28 -23.01 10.05 -33.46
N SER A 29 -22.68 9.82 -32.20
CA SER A 29 -21.75 10.62 -31.39
C SER A 29 -20.67 9.75 -30.74
N GLY A 30 -19.55 10.39 -30.35
CA GLY A 30 -18.40 9.71 -29.75
C GLY A 30 -17.51 8.95 -30.75
N ILE A 31 -16.53 8.23 -30.23
CA ILE A 31 -15.58 7.41 -31.01
C ILE A 31 -16.26 6.10 -31.40
N CYS A 32 -16.26 5.78 -32.70
CA CYS A 32 -16.90 4.57 -33.24
C CYS A 32 -16.06 3.97 -34.38
N PRO A 33 -15.43 2.80 -34.19
CA PRO A 33 -14.58 2.16 -35.20
C PRO A 33 -15.34 1.77 -36.48
N LYS A 34 -16.59 1.30 -36.35
CA LYS A 34 -17.45 0.96 -37.50
C LYS A 34 -17.70 2.18 -38.39
N ARG A 35 -17.97 3.32 -37.75
CA ARG A 35 -18.21 4.58 -38.45
C ARG A 35 -16.95 5.03 -39.18
N GLU A 36 -15.82 5.01 -38.50
CA GLU A 36 -14.53 5.36 -39.08
C GLU A 36 -14.22 4.51 -40.32
N ALA A 37 -14.36 3.18 -40.24
CA ALA A 37 -14.14 2.30 -41.37
C ALA A 37 -15.01 2.63 -42.60
N LEU A 38 -16.31 2.89 -42.39
CA LEU A 38 -17.24 3.25 -43.46
C LEU A 38 -16.92 4.60 -44.10
N TYR A 39 -16.52 5.60 -43.30
CA TYR A 39 -16.08 6.89 -43.85
C TYR A 39 -14.76 6.78 -44.60
N LEU A 40 -13.84 5.93 -44.16
CA LEU A 40 -12.58 5.70 -44.85
C LEU A 40 -12.81 5.05 -46.21
N GLU A 41 -13.67 4.03 -46.28
CA GLU A 41 -14.06 3.40 -47.54
C GLU A 41 -14.74 4.42 -48.49
N ALA A 42 -15.66 5.24 -47.97
CA ALA A 42 -16.31 6.28 -48.77
C ALA A 42 -15.32 7.34 -49.28
N LEU A 43 -14.36 7.74 -48.44
CA LEU A 43 -13.31 8.69 -48.79
C LEU A 43 -12.34 8.11 -49.83
N ASP A 44 -11.94 6.84 -49.69
CA ASP A 44 -11.10 6.14 -50.68
C ASP A 44 -11.79 6.11 -52.05
N ASN A 45 -13.07 5.76 -52.06
CA ASN A 45 -13.89 5.78 -53.27
C ASN A 45 -13.91 7.18 -53.89
N LEU A 46 -14.18 8.24 -53.09
CA LEU A 46 -14.18 9.65 -53.53
C LEU A 46 -12.81 10.08 -54.08
N LEU A 47 -11.71 9.71 -53.44
CA LEU A 47 -10.36 10.04 -53.89
C LEU A 47 -10.02 9.40 -55.22
N SER A 48 -10.42 8.13 -55.43
CA SER A 48 -10.30 7.48 -56.73
C SER A 48 -11.17 8.13 -57.81
N GLN A 49 -12.26 8.82 -57.45
CA GLN A 49 -13.04 9.63 -58.40
C GLN A 49 -12.26 10.87 -58.82
N ILE A 50 -11.78 11.62 -57.82
CA ILE A 50 -11.03 12.87 -58.03
C ILE A 50 -9.74 12.59 -58.80
N GLU A 51 -9.07 11.46 -58.55
CA GLU A 51 -7.84 11.08 -59.26
C GLU A 51 -8.04 10.92 -60.77
N GLY A 52 -9.23 10.48 -61.18
CA GLY A 52 -9.59 10.40 -62.60
C GLY A 52 -9.84 11.77 -63.26
N GLU A 53 -10.10 12.81 -62.47
CA GLU A 53 -10.34 14.19 -62.94
C GLU A 53 -9.07 15.06 -62.83
N SER A 54 -8.48 15.11 -61.63
CA SER A 54 -7.20 15.76 -61.32
C SER A 54 -6.38 14.88 -60.35
N PRO A 55 -5.35 14.19 -60.84
CA PRO A 55 -4.50 13.36 -60.00
C PRO A 55 -3.71 14.17 -58.96
N GLU A 56 -3.35 15.42 -59.26
CA GLU A 56 -2.60 16.31 -58.36
C GLU A 56 -3.42 16.63 -57.10
N THR A 57 -4.71 16.92 -57.29
CA THR A 57 -5.64 17.20 -56.19
C THR A 57 -5.85 15.96 -55.33
N ALA A 58 -6.01 14.79 -55.95
CA ALA A 58 -6.15 13.53 -55.21
C ALA A 58 -4.88 13.21 -54.39
N CYS A 59 -3.70 13.47 -54.95
CA CYS A 59 -2.43 13.30 -54.25
C CYS A 59 -2.37 14.17 -52.98
N LEU A 60 -2.69 15.46 -53.09
CA LEU A 60 -2.70 16.38 -51.95
C LEU A 60 -3.70 15.94 -50.87
N LEU A 61 -4.92 15.53 -51.25
CA LEU A 61 -5.93 15.06 -50.29
C LEU A 61 -5.51 13.76 -49.59
N ARG A 62 -4.82 12.84 -50.29
CA ARG A 62 -4.24 11.64 -49.67
C ARG A 62 -3.15 12.00 -48.65
N CYS A 63 -2.33 13.02 -48.92
CA CYS A 63 -1.33 13.51 -47.98
C CYS A 63 -1.98 14.06 -46.70
N VAL A 64 -2.96 14.96 -46.83
CA VAL A 64 -3.69 15.53 -45.67
C VAL A 64 -4.36 14.43 -44.85
N ARG A 65 -4.96 13.43 -45.51
CA ARG A 65 -5.56 12.28 -44.82
C ARG A 65 -4.52 11.49 -44.03
N ASN A 66 -3.36 11.22 -44.61
CA ASN A 66 -2.29 10.47 -43.95
C ASN A 66 -1.74 11.23 -42.74
N GLU A 67 -1.54 12.55 -42.88
CA GLU A 67 -1.14 13.42 -41.78
C GLU A 67 -2.16 13.38 -40.64
N ARG A 68 -3.46 13.54 -40.94
CA ARG A 68 -4.53 13.46 -39.94
C ARG A 68 -4.58 12.12 -39.22
N ARG A 69 -4.39 11.00 -39.94
CA ARG A 69 -4.31 9.67 -39.34
C ARG A 69 -3.11 9.52 -38.43
N MET A 70 -1.95 10.02 -38.85
CA MET A 70 -0.73 9.98 -38.05
C MET A 70 -0.87 10.81 -36.76
N THR A 71 -1.45 12.01 -36.85
CA THR A 71 -1.76 12.85 -35.69
C THR A 71 -2.75 12.17 -34.73
N LEU A 72 -3.81 11.56 -35.26
CA LEU A 72 -4.75 10.80 -34.44
C LEU A 72 -4.07 9.61 -33.73
N ALA A 73 -3.23 8.86 -34.44
CA ALA A 73 -2.47 7.75 -33.86
C ALA A 73 -1.55 8.24 -32.74
N CYS A 74 -0.84 9.35 -32.94
CA CYS A 74 -0.01 9.97 -31.91
C CYS A 74 -0.82 10.34 -30.65
N HIS A 75 -2.00 10.94 -30.82
CA HIS A 75 -2.88 11.25 -29.68
C HIS A 75 -3.37 10.00 -28.95
N LEU A 76 -3.69 8.92 -29.68
CA LEU A 76 -4.09 7.65 -29.07
C LEU A 76 -2.94 7.02 -28.27
N GLU A 77 -1.72 7.04 -28.80
CA GLU A 77 -0.54 6.54 -28.08
C GLU A 77 -0.23 7.39 -26.84
N LEU A 78 -0.31 8.73 -26.95
CA LEU A 78 -0.14 9.61 -25.80
C LEU A 78 -1.19 9.33 -24.72
N HIS A 79 -2.44 9.10 -25.11
CA HIS A 79 -3.50 8.76 -24.17
C HIS A 79 -3.27 7.39 -23.50
N ARG A 80 -2.86 6.38 -24.28
CA ARG A 80 -2.50 5.05 -23.75
C ARG A 80 -1.35 5.13 -22.77
N ALA A 81 -0.30 5.88 -23.10
CA ALA A 81 0.83 6.11 -22.21
C ALA A 81 0.39 6.82 -20.92
N GLY A 82 -0.45 7.85 -21.02
CA GLY A 82 -1.00 8.55 -19.85
C GLY A 82 -1.83 7.64 -18.93
N LEU A 83 -2.63 6.73 -19.49
CA LEU A 83 -3.37 5.73 -18.72
C LEU A 83 -2.46 4.67 -18.08
N ALA A 84 -1.41 4.25 -18.78
CA ALA A 84 -0.44 3.29 -18.23
C ALA A 84 0.25 3.89 -16.99
N LEU A 85 0.70 5.15 -17.10
CA LEU A 85 1.33 5.87 -15.99
C LEU A 85 0.41 5.98 -14.77
N SER A 86 -0.88 6.31 -14.96
CA SER A 86 -1.80 6.43 -13.83
C SER A 86 -2.04 5.09 -13.12
N VAL A 87 -2.09 3.98 -13.86
CA VAL A 87 -2.20 2.63 -13.29
C VAL A 87 -0.93 2.26 -12.52
N GLU A 88 0.24 2.56 -13.07
CA GLU A 88 1.53 2.30 -12.40
C GLU A 88 1.67 3.10 -11.09
N GLU A 89 1.27 4.38 -11.11
CA GLU A 89 1.30 5.24 -9.92
C GLU A 89 0.33 4.74 -8.84
N ALA A 90 -0.88 4.35 -9.22
CA ALA A 90 -1.84 3.74 -8.30
C ALA A 90 -1.28 2.44 -7.68
N SER A 91 -0.74 1.55 -8.51
CA SER A 91 -0.13 0.30 -8.04
C SER A 91 1.08 0.55 -7.13
N ARG A 92 1.87 1.60 -7.39
CA ARG A 92 3.02 1.98 -6.56
C ARG A 92 2.57 2.51 -5.21
N ALA A 93 1.54 3.34 -5.18
CA ALA A 93 0.94 3.84 -3.95
C ALA A 93 0.39 2.68 -3.09
N ASP A 94 -0.35 1.75 -3.70
CA ASP A 94 -0.87 0.56 -3.01
C ASP A 94 0.25 -0.30 -2.42
N SER A 95 1.34 -0.49 -3.17
CA SER A 95 2.49 -1.26 -2.71
C SER A 95 3.20 -0.60 -1.52
N ALA A 96 3.34 0.73 -1.56
CA ALA A 96 3.93 1.50 -0.45
C ALA A 96 3.07 1.42 0.81
N VAL A 97 1.75 1.53 0.68
CA VAL A 97 0.82 1.38 1.81
C VAL A 97 0.91 -0.01 2.42
N ARG A 98 0.97 -1.06 1.58
CA ARG A 98 1.12 -2.45 2.07
C ARG A 98 2.43 -2.65 2.82
N ALA A 99 3.54 -2.10 2.33
CA ALA A 99 4.84 -2.19 3.00
C ALA A 99 4.81 -1.52 4.39
N LEU A 100 4.17 -0.34 4.50
CA LEU A 100 3.99 0.34 5.78
C LEU A 100 3.07 -0.43 6.72
N GLN A 101 2.02 -1.07 6.20
CA GLN A 101 1.13 -1.92 7.00
C GLN A 101 1.87 -3.14 7.55
N THR A 102 2.72 -3.79 6.75
CA THR A 102 3.53 -4.92 7.23
C THR A 102 4.50 -4.49 8.31
N GLU A 103 5.18 -3.35 8.15
CA GLU A 103 6.09 -2.81 9.17
C GLU A 103 5.32 -2.45 10.45
N HIS A 104 4.12 -1.85 10.31
CA HIS A 104 3.26 -1.55 11.44
C HIS A 104 2.88 -2.81 12.23
N ASP A 105 2.46 -3.87 11.54
CA ASP A 105 2.06 -5.13 12.17
C ASP A 105 3.24 -5.80 12.89
N GLU A 106 4.43 -5.79 12.30
CA GLU A 106 5.66 -6.29 12.93
C GLU A 106 6.00 -5.52 14.21
N LEU A 107 5.98 -4.18 14.14
CA LEU A 107 6.23 -3.31 15.29
C LEU A 107 5.19 -3.52 16.41
N VAL A 108 3.91 -3.69 16.06
CA VAL A 108 2.85 -3.99 17.03
C VAL A 108 3.10 -5.33 17.72
N GLN A 109 3.49 -6.37 16.98
CA GLN A 109 3.85 -7.66 17.56
C GLN A 109 5.04 -7.53 18.51
N ASP A 110 6.07 -6.78 18.14
CA ASP A 110 7.25 -6.59 18.97
C ASP A 110 6.97 -5.77 20.24
N ILE A 111 6.12 -4.74 20.15
CA ILE A 111 5.62 -4.02 21.32
C ILE A 111 4.92 -4.99 22.28
N ASN A 112 4.05 -5.86 21.76
CA ASN A 112 3.32 -6.82 22.58
C ASN A 112 4.26 -7.85 23.24
N ARG A 113 5.25 -8.36 22.50
CA ARG A 113 6.29 -9.25 23.05
C ARG A 113 7.07 -8.58 24.18
N LYS A 114 7.51 -7.33 23.96
CA LYS A 114 8.24 -6.55 24.97
C LYS A 114 7.37 -6.28 26.21
N LYS A 115 6.08 -5.95 26.04
CA LYS A 115 5.13 -5.77 27.16
C LYS A 115 4.99 -7.05 27.98
N LEU A 116 4.83 -8.20 27.34
CA LEU A 116 4.76 -9.49 28.03
C LEU A 116 6.06 -9.80 28.79
N ARG A 117 7.22 -9.51 28.19
CA ARG A 117 8.51 -9.69 28.85
C ARG A 117 8.67 -8.79 30.07
N ILE A 118 8.25 -7.52 29.98
CA ILE A 118 8.25 -6.60 31.11
C ILE A 118 7.35 -7.14 32.22
N ALA A 119 6.12 -7.57 31.91
CA ALA A 119 5.20 -8.12 32.90
C ALA A 119 5.78 -9.35 33.63
N SER A 120 6.42 -10.26 32.88
CA SER A 120 7.10 -11.44 33.45
C SER A 120 8.24 -11.05 34.39
N LEU A 121 9.12 -10.12 33.97
CA LEU A 121 10.24 -9.68 34.79
C LEU A 121 9.78 -8.91 36.03
N SER A 122 8.75 -8.07 35.90
CA SER A 122 8.14 -7.39 37.05
C SER A 122 7.57 -8.37 38.06
N HIS A 123 6.94 -9.46 37.60
CA HIS A 123 6.45 -10.51 38.49
C HIS A 123 7.61 -11.26 39.19
N GLU A 124 8.69 -11.56 38.46
CA GLU A 124 9.89 -12.20 39.01
C GLU A 124 10.57 -11.33 40.07
N ILE A 125 10.73 -10.03 39.80
CA ILE A 125 11.28 -9.06 40.77
C ILE A 125 10.42 -9.02 42.03
N ALA A 126 9.09 -8.90 41.91
CA ALA A 126 8.20 -8.85 43.06
C ALA A 126 8.25 -10.13 43.91
N SER A 127 8.39 -11.30 43.28
CA SER A 127 8.57 -12.58 43.97
C SER A 127 9.89 -12.64 44.75
N LEU A 128 10.99 -12.20 44.13
CA LEU A 128 12.31 -12.15 44.76
C LEU A 128 12.36 -11.16 45.92
N GLU A 129 11.73 -9.99 45.78
CA GLU A 129 11.61 -9.01 46.85
C GLU A 129 10.81 -9.56 48.04
N ALA A 130 9.71 -10.27 47.78
CA ALA A 130 8.94 -10.94 48.82
C ALA A 130 9.76 -12.04 49.52
N ALA A 131 10.52 -12.85 48.78
CA ALA A 131 11.40 -13.86 49.36
C ALA A 131 12.53 -13.25 50.20
N ALA A 132 13.16 -12.18 49.72
CA ALA A 132 14.24 -11.48 50.43
C ALA A 132 13.76 -10.81 51.72
N THR A 133 12.57 -10.20 51.71
CA THR A 133 11.96 -9.61 52.92
C THR A 133 11.61 -10.67 53.95
N GLN A 134 11.10 -11.84 53.52
CA GLN A 134 10.86 -12.97 54.41
C GLN A 134 12.16 -13.53 55.01
N ALA A 135 13.21 -13.70 54.20
CA ALA A 135 14.52 -14.17 54.66
C ALA A 135 15.11 -13.23 55.72
N LYS A 136 15.12 -11.92 55.46
CA LYS A 136 15.56 -10.90 56.43
C LYS A 136 14.74 -10.95 57.72
N ALA A 137 13.42 -11.06 57.62
CA ALA A 137 12.57 -11.17 58.81
C ALA A 137 12.85 -12.43 59.65
N ILE A 138 13.24 -13.54 59.01
CA ILE A 138 13.66 -14.76 59.71
C ILE A 138 15.03 -14.56 60.37
N GLU A 139 16.00 -13.98 59.66
CA GLU A 139 17.33 -13.66 60.19
C GLU A 139 17.23 -12.72 61.40
N ASP A 140 16.45 -11.65 61.31
CA ASP A 140 16.24 -10.69 62.40
C ASP A 140 15.63 -11.37 63.64
N ARG A 141 14.66 -12.27 63.44
CA ARG A 141 14.07 -13.06 64.53
C ARG A 141 15.08 -14.02 65.17
N LEU A 142 15.94 -14.65 64.38
CA LEU A 142 17.00 -15.52 64.89
C LEU A 142 18.04 -14.71 65.66
N HIS A 143 18.45 -13.57 65.13
CA HIS A 143 19.40 -12.68 65.76
C HIS A 143 18.85 -12.12 67.09
N GLN A 144 17.59 -11.72 67.12
CA GLN A 144 16.92 -11.29 68.36
C GLN A 144 16.91 -12.39 69.42
N LYS A 145 16.58 -13.63 69.05
CA LYS A 145 16.64 -14.79 69.98
C LYS A 145 18.05 -15.04 70.51
N GLN A 146 19.07 -14.90 69.66
CA GLN A 146 20.47 -15.03 70.07
C GLN A 146 20.88 -13.91 71.05
N LEU A 147 20.49 -12.67 70.78
CA LEU A 147 20.72 -11.53 71.68
C LEU A 147 20.05 -11.74 73.04
N ASP A 148 18.79 -12.18 73.06
CA ASP A 148 18.05 -12.47 74.30
C ASP A 148 18.74 -13.59 75.11
N ALA A 149 19.20 -14.65 74.44
CA ALA A 149 19.97 -15.72 75.07
C ALA A 149 21.31 -15.22 75.65
N LEU A 150 22.05 -14.38 74.93
CA LEU A 150 23.28 -13.77 75.43
C LEU A 150 23.02 -12.80 76.59
N GLN A 151 21.92 -12.05 76.57
CA GLN A 151 21.54 -11.18 77.68
C GLN A 151 21.20 -11.97 78.95
N THR A 152 20.45 -13.07 78.80
CA THR A 152 20.11 -13.93 79.95
C THR A 152 21.35 -14.62 80.53
N THR A 153 22.27 -15.13 79.71
CA THR A 153 23.55 -15.68 80.19
C THR A 153 24.42 -14.61 80.85
N ARG A 154 24.52 -13.41 80.28
CA ARG A 154 25.23 -12.27 80.89
C ARG A 154 24.65 -11.94 82.27
N ARG A 155 23.32 -11.86 82.40
CA ARG A 155 22.64 -11.63 83.69
C ARG A 155 22.94 -12.74 84.70
N PHE A 156 22.90 -14.00 84.27
CA PHE A 156 23.22 -15.14 85.11
C PHE A 156 24.69 -15.11 85.60
N LEU A 157 25.65 -14.86 84.72
CA LEU A 157 27.06 -14.74 85.07
C LEU A 157 27.32 -13.56 86.02
N ALA A 158 26.67 -12.40 85.80
CA ALA A 158 26.75 -11.26 86.71
C ALA A 158 26.23 -11.61 88.12
N SER A 159 25.14 -12.40 88.22
CA SER A 159 24.62 -12.89 89.50
C SER A 159 25.56 -13.88 90.20
N LYS A 160 26.34 -14.67 89.44
CA LYS A 160 27.37 -15.55 89.99
C LYS A 160 28.61 -14.78 90.45
N GLN A 161 29.02 -13.75 89.70
CA GLN A 161 30.12 -12.87 90.08
C GLN A 161 29.79 -12.11 91.38
N SER A 162 28.58 -11.56 91.55
CA SER A 162 28.22 -10.91 92.82
C SER A 162 28.22 -11.87 94.02
N ARG A 163 27.84 -13.15 93.82
CA ARG A 163 27.98 -14.20 94.83
C ARG A 163 29.44 -14.57 95.13
N ALA A 164 30.32 -14.58 94.13
CA ALA A 164 31.74 -14.81 94.32
C ALA A 164 32.44 -13.64 95.05
N THR A 165 32.05 -12.39 94.78
CA THR A 165 32.58 -11.21 95.50
C THR A 165 32.14 -11.16 96.97
N VAL A 166 31.00 -11.77 97.31
CA VAL A 166 30.53 -11.92 98.70
C VAL A 166 31.26 -13.06 99.42
N LEU A 167 31.70 -14.11 98.71
CA LEU A 167 32.46 -15.24 99.28
C LEU A 167 33.99 -15.01 99.30
N GLY A 168 34.51 -14.05 98.54
CA GLY A 168 35.93 -13.64 98.56
C GLY A 168 36.27 -12.51 99.55
N ARG A 169 35.32 -12.13 100.42
CA ARG A 169 35.56 -11.26 101.58
C ARG A 169 35.53 -12.11 102.87
N PHE A 170 36.49 -13.01 103.00
CA PHE A 170 36.97 -13.56 104.26
C PHE A 170 38.47 -13.80 104.12
#